data_AF-A0A8T1RW52-F1
#
_entry.id   AF-A0A8T1RW52-F1
#
_cell.length_a   1.000
_cell.length_b   1.000
_cell.length_c   1.000
_cell.angle_alpha   90.00
_cell.angle_beta   90.00
_cell.angle_gamma   90.00
#
_symmetry.space_group_name_H-M   'P 1'
#
loop_
_entity.id
_entity.type
_entity.pdbx_description
1 polymer ?
#
loop_
_entity_poly.entity_id
_entity_poly.type
_entity_poly.pdbx_seq_one_letter_code
_entity_poly.pdbx_strand_id
1 'polypeptide(L)'
;MSLQEKLQGALDPLRKELEEALVLTSKEKKKTTEWQRKVKNKRETIVGEFNKLHTLLREEEQLLLQRLEEEERETLQRLRENVTKLSQQSSSLQQLITEIEEKCQQPVVKLLTDVKSALSRSENVKLQEPEAVSTDLKNVYKIPERCLDMREMLKRFEGEWKLLGHSAVLCLEIWTEPGTPGHSCTQLTGLELCDSWRLMRSVLGSLPDIRNH
;
A
#
# COMPACT_ATOMS: atom_id res chain seq x y z
N MET A 1 47.99 26.49 -66.66
CA MET A 1 47.77 26.74 -65.22
C MET A 1 48.85 26.08 -64.42
N SER A 2 49.49 26.83 -63.52
CA SER A 2 50.46 26.31 -62.56
C SER A 2 49.77 25.53 -61.44
N LEU A 3 50.51 24.67 -60.73
CA LEU A 3 49.99 23.95 -59.55
C LEU A 3 49.47 24.90 -58.46
N GLN A 4 50.09 26.07 -58.34
CA GLN A 4 49.71 27.10 -57.38
C GLN A 4 48.34 27.71 -57.69
N GLU A 5 48.03 27.97 -58.96
CA GLU A 5 46.71 28.46 -59.39
C GLU A 5 45.61 27.41 -59.13
N LYS A 6 45.91 26.12 -59.32
CA LYS A 6 44.97 25.02 -59.02
C LYS A 6 44.66 24.91 -57.53
N LEU A 7 45.68 25.03 -56.68
CA LEU A 7 45.49 25.02 -55.22
C LEU A 7 44.68 26.24 -54.76
N GLN A 8 44.99 27.43 -55.29
CA GLN A 8 44.26 28.64 -54.96
C GLN A 8 42.79 28.55 -55.38
N GLY A 9 42.51 28.00 -56.57
CA GLY A 9 41.14 27.79 -57.05
C GLY A 9 40.33 26.76 -56.25
N ALA A 10 40.97 25.86 -55.51
CA ALA A 10 40.29 24.87 -54.66
C ALA A 10 39.89 25.41 -53.28
N LEU A 11 40.46 26.53 -52.83
CA LEU A 11 40.20 27.08 -51.50
C LEU A 11 38.77 27.61 -51.33
N ASP A 12 38.22 28.31 -52.33
CA ASP A 12 36.90 28.91 -52.22
C ASP A 12 35.76 27.88 -52.15
N PRO A 13 35.76 26.80 -52.97
CA PRO A 13 34.83 25.69 -52.78
C PRO A 13 34.95 25.05 -51.39
N LEU A 14 36.17 24.78 -50.91
CA LEU A 14 36.38 24.19 -49.58
C LEU A 14 35.88 25.08 -48.45
N ARG A 15 36.06 26.40 -48.55
CA ARG A 15 35.51 27.37 -47.58
C ARG A 15 33.98 27.38 -47.58
N LYS A 16 33.36 27.24 -48.75
CA LYS A 16 31.90 27.14 -48.86
C LYS A 16 31.37 25.86 -48.22
N GLU A 17 31.99 24.71 -48.50
CA GLU A 17 31.65 23.42 -47.87
C GLU A 17 31.83 23.47 -46.35
N LEU A 18 32.87 24.14 -45.84
CA LEU A 18 33.07 24.34 -44.41
C LEU A 18 31.93 25.16 -43.79
N GLU A 19 31.51 26.26 -44.42
CA GLU A 19 30.40 27.08 -43.93
C GLU A 19 29.09 26.27 -43.91
N GLU A 20 28.80 25.53 -44.99
CA GLU A 20 27.63 24.65 -45.06
C GLU A 20 27.66 23.57 -43.97
N ALA A 21 28.83 22.95 -43.73
CA ALA A 21 29.02 21.98 -42.66
C ALA A 21 28.80 22.59 -41.26
N LEU A 22 29.23 23.84 -41.03
CA LEU A 22 29.00 24.55 -39.76
C LEU A 22 27.51 24.83 -39.54
N VAL A 23 26.78 25.27 -40.58
CA VAL A 23 25.33 25.48 -40.52
C VAL A 23 24.60 24.17 -40.23
N LEU A 24 24.93 23.08 -40.93
CA LEU A 24 24.34 21.76 -40.71
C LEU A 24 24.64 21.25 -39.29
N THR A 25 25.86 21.42 -38.81
CA THR A 25 26.25 21.04 -37.44
C THR A 25 25.43 21.79 -36.39
N SER A 26 25.22 23.10 -36.57
CA SER A 26 24.38 23.91 -35.68
C SER A 26 22.93 23.44 -35.69
N LYS A 27 22.39 23.10 -36.86
CA LYS A 27 21.03 22.55 -37.02
C LYS A 27 20.86 21.21 -36.30
N GLU A 28 21.81 20.29 -36.45
CA GLU A 28 21.77 19.00 -35.76
C GLU A 28 21.92 19.15 -34.25
N LYS A 29 22.83 20.00 -33.76
CA LYS A 29 22.94 20.32 -32.31
C LYS A 29 21.60 20.80 -31.74
N LYS A 30 20.91 21.71 -32.43
CA LYS A 30 19.57 22.17 -32.01
C LYS A 30 18.58 21.02 -31.95
N LYS A 31 18.50 20.17 -32.98
CA LYS A 31 17.62 18.99 -32.97
C LYS A 31 17.93 18.04 -31.80
N THR A 32 19.20 17.78 -31.51
CA THR A 32 19.61 16.94 -30.38
C THR A 32 19.08 17.51 -29.06
N THR A 33 19.28 18.80 -28.81
CA THR A 33 18.78 19.45 -27.58
C THR A 33 17.26 19.42 -27.47
N GLU A 34 16.53 19.65 -28.58
CA GLU A 34 15.07 19.57 -28.59
C GLU A 34 14.57 18.15 -28.32
N TRP A 35 15.22 17.15 -28.91
CA TRP A 35 14.91 15.74 -28.68
C TRP A 35 15.14 15.33 -27.22
N GLN A 36 16.29 15.71 -26.64
CA GLN A 36 16.59 15.46 -25.22
C GLN A 36 15.54 16.08 -24.30
N ARG A 37 15.08 17.30 -24.61
CA ARG A 37 13.97 17.94 -23.88
C ARG A 37 12.67 17.15 -24.00
N LYS A 38 12.30 16.68 -25.20
CA LYS A 38 11.09 15.85 -25.42
C LYS A 38 11.15 14.56 -24.60
N VAL A 39 12.30 13.87 -24.60
CA VAL A 39 12.51 12.65 -23.82
C VAL A 39 12.40 12.93 -22.32
N LYS A 40 13.05 14.00 -21.82
CA LYS A 40 12.95 14.40 -20.41
C LYS A 40 11.50 14.67 -20.00
N ASN A 41 10.77 15.47 -20.76
CA ASN A 41 9.36 15.76 -20.47
C ASN A 41 8.50 14.49 -20.46
N LYS A 42 8.77 13.53 -21.35
CA LYS A 42 8.05 12.24 -21.35
C LYS A 42 8.41 11.37 -20.15
N ARG A 43 9.66 11.34 -19.72
CA ARG A 43 10.06 10.68 -18.46
C ARG A 43 9.31 11.26 -17.26
N GLU A 44 9.31 12.58 -17.13
CA GLU A 44 8.59 13.28 -16.04
C GLU A 44 7.09 13.00 -16.09
N THR A 45 6.49 12.97 -17.27
CA THR A 45 5.06 12.62 -17.43
C THR A 45 4.79 11.19 -16.95
N ILE A 46 5.60 10.22 -17.37
CA ILE A 46 5.43 8.82 -16.96
C ILE A 46 5.53 8.70 -15.43
N VAL A 47 6.59 9.25 -14.83
CA VAL A 47 6.76 9.23 -13.37
C VAL A 47 5.58 9.90 -12.66
N GLY A 48 5.10 11.04 -13.18
CA GLY A 48 3.96 11.76 -12.63
C GLY A 48 2.66 10.95 -12.63
N GLU A 49 2.34 10.27 -13.73
CA GLU A 49 1.14 9.42 -13.81
C GLU A 49 1.20 8.22 -12.84
N PHE A 50 2.36 7.56 -12.73
CA PHE A 50 2.52 6.46 -11.77
C PHE A 50 2.44 6.94 -10.30
N ASN A 51 2.96 8.12 -9.98
CA ASN A 51 2.84 8.68 -8.64
C ASN A 51 1.38 8.98 -8.25
N LYS A 52 0.55 9.44 -9.20
CA LYS A 52 -0.89 9.61 -8.97
C LYS A 52 -1.55 8.27 -8.65
N LEU A 53 -1.24 7.23 -9.42
CA LEU A 53 -1.77 5.89 -9.18
C LEU A 53 -1.34 5.32 -7.83
N HIS A 54 -0.08 5.47 -7.44
CA HIS A 54 0.39 5.07 -6.11
C HIS A 54 -0.34 5.80 -4.97
N THR A 55 -0.66 7.08 -5.17
CA THR A 55 -1.39 7.88 -4.18
C THR A 55 -2.82 7.37 -4.04
N LEU A 56 -3.52 7.15 -5.16
CA LEU A 56 -4.86 6.57 -5.16
C LEU A 56 -4.89 5.21 -4.45
N LEU A 57 -3.94 4.31 -4.74
CA LEU A 57 -3.89 3.00 -4.09
C LEU A 57 -3.73 3.10 -2.56
N ARG A 58 -2.86 4.00 -2.08
CA ARG A 58 -2.68 4.23 -0.64
C ARG A 58 -3.96 4.77 0.01
N GLU A 59 -4.64 5.70 -0.65
CA GLU A 59 -5.90 6.27 -0.16
C GLU A 59 -7.00 5.21 -0.07
N GLU A 60 -7.14 4.34 -1.08
CA GLU A 60 -8.11 3.24 -1.05
C GLU A 60 -7.79 2.20 0.04
N GLU A 61 -6.52 1.84 0.20
CA GLU A 61 -6.08 0.94 1.27
C GLU A 61 -6.41 1.52 2.65
N GLN A 62 -6.04 2.79 2.89
CA GLN A 62 -6.31 3.47 4.15
C GLN A 62 -7.80 3.55 4.45
N LEU A 63 -8.64 3.83 3.44
CA LEU A 63 -10.08 3.89 3.59
C LEU A 63 -10.68 2.53 3.96
N LEU A 64 -10.19 1.44 3.38
CA LEU A 64 -10.63 0.08 3.74
C LEU A 64 -10.23 -0.29 5.16
N LEU A 65 -9.00 0.06 5.57
CA LEU A 65 -8.52 -0.15 6.94
C LEU A 65 -9.34 0.65 7.96
N GLN A 66 -9.63 1.91 7.69
CA GLN A 66 -10.47 2.74 8.57
C GLN A 66 -11.87 2.17 8.76
N ARG A 67 -12.47 1.62 7.70
CA ARG A 67 -13.79 0.95 7.81
C ARG A 67 -13.71 -0.29 8.69
N LEU A 68 -12.62 -1.05 8.62
CA LEU A 68 -12.40 -2.24 9.44
C LEU A 68 -12.17 -1.87 10.90
N GLU A 69 -11.33 -0.86 11.16
CA GLU A 69 -11.10 -0.34 12.51
C GLU A 69 -12.39 0.18 13.16
N GLU A 70 -13.27 0.81 12.38
CA GLU A 70 -14.60 1.24 12.86
C GLU A 70 -15.46 0.04 13.27
N GLU A 71 -15.57 -0.97 12.40
CA GLU A 71 -16.36 -2.17 12.68
C GLU A 71 -15.82 -2.94 13.89
N GLU A 72 -14.50 -3.06 14.01
CA GLU A 72 -13.83 -3.66 15.17
C GLU A 72 -14.19 -2.88 16.44
N ARG A 73 -14.07 -1.54 16.41
CA ARG A 73 -14.34 -0.70 17.57
C ARG A 73 -15.79 -0.81 18.03
N GLU A 74 -16.75 -0.70 17.12
CA GLU A 74 -18.19 -0.81 17.43
C GLU A 74 -18.55 -2.19 18.01
N THR A 75 -17.95 -3.25 17.46
CA THR A 75 -18.23 -4.63 17.90
C THR A 75 -17.61 -4.89 19.26
N LEU A 76 -16.34 -4.52 19.47
CA LEU A 76 -15.66 -4.66 20.75
C LEU A 76 -16.33 -3.84 21.85
N GLN A 77 -16.83 -2.64 21.54
CA GLN A 77 -17.54 -1.82 22.51
C GLN A 77 -18.79 -2.53 23.04
N ARG A 78 -19.64 -3.06 22.14
CA ARG A 78 -20.86 -3.80 22.53
C ARG A 78 -20.54 -5.07 23.31
N LEU A 79 -19.51 -5.82 22.90
CA LEU A 79 -19.07 -7.01 23.63
C LEU A 79 -18.56 -6.68 25.05
N ARG A 80 -17.79 -5.59 25.21
CA ARG A 80 -17.32 -5.14 26.52
C ARG A 80 -18.46 -4.72 27.44
N GLU A 81 -19.48 -4.07 26.90
CA GLU A 81 -20.69 -3.72 27.65
C GLU A 81 -21.45 -4.96 28.11
N ASN A 82 -21.58 -5.98 27.25
CA ASN A 82 -22.17 -7.26 27.62
C ASN A 82 -21.38 -7.96 28.74
N VAL A 83 -20.06 -8.02 28.63
CA VAL A 83 -19.19 -8.58 29.68
C VAL A 83 -19.34 -7.83 31.00
N THR A 84 -19.41 -6.50 30.95
CA THR A 84 -19.59 -5.65 32.15
C THR A 84 -20.93 -5.92 32.83
N LYS A 85 -22.02 -6.01 32.05
CA LYS A 85 -23.37 -6.33 32.57
C LYS A 85 -23.40 -7.71 33.23
N LEU A 86 -22.84 -8.74 32.58
CA LEU A 86 -22.75 -10.08 33.14
C LEU A 86 -21.87 -10.15 34.39
N SER A 87 -20.77 -9.41 34.42
CA SER A 87 -19.89 -9.33 35.59
C SER A 87 -20.61 -8.72 36.79
N GLN A 88 -21.40 -7.67 36.56
CA GLN A 88 -22.22 -7.06 37.61
C GLN A 88 -23.30 -8.03 38.12
N GLN A 89 -23.98 -8.75 37.22
CA GLN A 89 -24.95 -9.78 37.61
C GLN A 89 -24.29 -10.91 38.40
N SER A 90 -23.13 -11.40 37.95
CA SER A 90 -22.36 -12.42 38.64
C SER A 90 -21.96 -11.98 40.05
N SER A 91 -21.48 -10.75 40.22
CA SER A 91 -21.16 -10.19 41.54
C SER A 91 -22.39 -10.12 42.45
N SER A 92 -23.53 -9.66 41.94
CA SER A 92 -24.78 -9.58 42.72
C SER A 92 -25.28 -10.97 43.13
N LEU A 93 -25.15 -11.97 42.25
CA LEU A 93 -25.48 -13.36 42.54
C LEU A 93 -24.56 -13.93 43.62
N GLN A 94 -23.25 -13.68 43.52
CA GLN A 94 -22.27 -14.17 44.50
C GLN A 94 -22.52 -13.58 45.89
N GLN A 95 -22.87 -12.29 45.97
CA GLN A 95 -23.28 -11.66 47.23
C GLN A 95 -24.55 -12.29 47.80
N LEU A 96 -25.56 -12.54 46.96
CA LEU A 96 -26.81 -13.17 47.41
C LEU A 96 -26.58 -14.62 47.88
N ILE A 97 -25.75 -15.38 47.18
CA ILE A 97 -25.35 -16.74 47.59
C ILE A 97 -24.68 -16.68 48.96
N THR A 98 -23.70 -15.78 49.14
CA THR A 98 -22.99 -15.61 50.41
C THR A 98 -23.95 -15.25 51.55
N GLU A 99 -24.90 -14.32 51.31
CA GLU A 99 -25.90 -13.94 52.31
C GLU A 99 -26.82 -15.11 52.70
N ILE A 100 -27.25 -15.91 51.72
CA ILE A 100 -28.07 -17.11 51.96
C ILE A 100 -27.27 -18.14 52.76
N GLU A 101 -26.01 -18.41 52.39
CA GLU A 101 -25.12 -19.33 53.09
C GLU A 101 -24.91 -18.92 54.55
N GLU A 102 -24.62 -17.64 54.80
CA GLU A 102 -24.46 -17.09 56.14
C GLU A 102 -25.74 -17.25 56.98
N LYS A 103 -26.91 -16.96 56.41
CA LYS A 103 -28.20 -17.13 57.09
C LYS A 103 -28.49 -18.59 57.40
N CYS A 104 -28.17 -19.53 56.50
CA CYS A 104 -28.34 -20.97 56.72
C CYS A 104 -27.55 -21.50 57.93
N GLN A 105 -26.46 -20.84 58.33
CA GLN A 105 -25.68 -21.22 59.51
C GLN A 105 -26.22 -20.64 60.83
N GLN A 106 -27.23 -19.77 60.79
CA GLN A 106 -27.76 -19.11 61.98
C GLN A 106 -28.73 -19.98 62.79
N PRO A 107 -28.85 -19.78 64.11
CA PRO A 107 -29.86 -20.45 64.93
C PRO A 107 -31.29 -20.10 64.49
N VAL A 108 -32.21 -21.06 64.57
CA VAL A 108 -33.62 -20.95 64.15
C VAL A 108 -34.31 -19.69 64.67
N VAL A 109 -34.03 -19.29 65.91
CA VAL A 109 -34.64 -18.09 66.54
C VAL A 109 -34.28 -16.80 65.78
N LYS A 110 -33.06 -16.68 65.23
CA LYS A 110 -32.64 -15.51 64.43
C LYS A 110 -33.20 -15.57 63.00
N LEU A 111 -33.38 -16.78 62.44
CA LEU A 111 -33.92 -16.96 61.10
C LEU A 111 -35.38 -16.51 60.98
N LEU A 112 -36.17 -16.67 62.05
CA LEU A 112 -37.60 -16.32 62.07
C LEU A 112 -37.87 -14.84 61.81
N THR A 113 -36.90 -13.93 62.03
CA THR A 113 -37.07 -12.49 61.81
C THR A 113 -36.41 -11.98 60.52
N ASP A 114 -35.30 -12.59 60.08
CA ASP A 114 -34.40 -11.96 59.10
C ASP A 114 -34.25 -12.69 57.74
N VAL A 115 -34.90 -13.86 57.52
CA VAL A 115 -34.68 -14.65 56.28
C VAL A 115 -35.60 -14.28 55.12
N LYS A 116 -36.78 -13.72 55.39
CA LYS A 116 -37.87 -13.58 54.40
C LYS A 116 -37.49 -12.69 53.21
N SER A 117 -36.72 -11.62 53.44
CA SER A 117 -36.28 -10.70 52.39
C SER A 117 -35.23 -11.32 51.45
N ALA A 118 -34.22 -11.99 52.02
CA ALA A 118 -33.17 -12.66 51.25
C ALA A 118 -33.75 -13.82 50.41
N LEU A 119 -34.64 -14.62 51.01
CA LEU A 119 -35.34 -15.71 50.32
C LEU A 119 -36.20 -15.18 49.17
N SER A 120 -37.02 -14.16 49.41
CA SER A 120 -37.82 -13.52 48.35
C SER A 120 -36.94 -12.99 47.21
N ARG A 121 -35.78 -12.37 47.51
CA ARG A 121 -34.87 -11.87 46.48
C ARG A 121 -34.21 -13.01 45.68
N SER A 122 -33.94 -14.16 46.33
CA SER A 122 -33.40 -15.36 45.67
C SER A 122 -34.38 -16.04 44.72
N GLU A 123 -35.67 -16.09 45.08
CA GLU A 123 -36.73 -16.67 44.24
C GLU A 123 -37.01 -15.82 42.99
N ASN A 124 -36.74 -14.51 43.06
CA ASN A 124 -37.02 -13.57 41.99
C ASN A 124 -35.80 -13.23 41.13
N VAL A 125 -34.62 -13.74 41.46
CA VAL A 125 -33.41 -13.53 40.68
C VAL A 125 -33.53 -14.24 39.33
N LYS A 126 -33.25 -13.50 38.25
CA LYS A 126 -33.16 -14.04 36.90
C LYS A 126 -31.95 -13.45 36.19
N LEU A 127 -31.14 -14.31 35.59
CA LEU A 127 -30.06 -13.87 34.71
C LEU A 127 -30.69 -13.20 33.49
N GLN A 128 -30.18 -12.03 33.11
CA GLN A 128 -30.61 -11.39 31.87
C GLN A 128 -29.57 -11.67 30.80
N GLU A 129 -30.02 -12.27 29.71
CA GLU A 129 -29.15 -12.53 28.57
C GLU A 129 -28.72 -11.19 27.94
N PRO A 130 -27.43 -11.01 27.62
CA PRO A 130 -26.96 -9.82 26.95
C PRO A 130 -27.51 -9.71 25.52
N GLU A 131 -27.37 -8.53 24.93
CA GLU A 131 -27.73 -8.33 23.53
C GLU A 131 -26.85 -9.22 22.63
N ALA A 132 -27.47 -9.89 21.65
CA ALA A 132 -26.73 -10.69 20.67
C ALA A 132 -25.87 -9.78 19.78
N VAL A 133 -24.55 -9.99 19.80
CA VAL A 133 -23.60 -9.27 18.95
C VAL A 133 -23.02 -10.25 17.94
N SER A 134 -23.22 -9.98 16.65
CA SER A 134 -22.54 -10.73 15.59
C SER A 134 -21.04 -10.44 15.63
N THR A 135 -20.23 -11.49 15.54
CA THR A 135 -18.76 -11.41 15.42
C THR A 135 -18.27 -11.65 14.00
N ASP A 136 -19.19 -11.87 13.06
CA ASP A 136 -18.84 -12.07 11.65
C ASP A 136 -18.51 -10.73 11.00
N LEU A 137 -17.33 -10.66 10.39
CA LEU A 137 -16.89 -9.48 9.65
C LEU A 137 -17.74 -9.27 8.39
N LYS A 138 -18.09 -8.02 8.09
CA LYS A 138 -18.84 -7.70 6.88
C LYS A 138 -18.00 -7.97 5.62
N ASN A 139 -18.61 -8.54 4.58
CA ASN A 139 -17.95 -8.84 3.29
C ASN A 139 -17.71 -7.61 2.37
N VAL A 140 -17.63 -6.40 2.93
CA VAL A 140 -17.51 -5.13 2.16
C VAL A 140 -16.07 -4.64 1.95
N TYR A 141 -15.06 -5.35 2.46
CA TYR A 141 -13.65 -5.00 2.33
C TYR A 141 -13.02 -5.37 0.98
N LYS A 142 -13.80 -5.26 -0.10
CA LYS A 142 -13.34 -5.62 -1.44
C LYS A 142 -12.57 -4.45 -2.05
N ILE A 143 -11.46 -4.79 -2.71
CA ILE A 143 -10.73 -3.84 -3.53
C ILE A 143 -11.68 -3.27 -4.59
N PRO A 144 -11.83 -1.94 -4.68
CA PRO A 144 -12.72 -1.31 -5.65
C PRO A 144 -12.42 -1.73 -7.08
N GLU A 145 -13.44 -1.83 -7.94
CA GLU A 145 -13.28 -2.23 -9.34
C GLU A 145 -12.29 -1.35 -10.10
N ARG A 146 -12.26 -0.04 -9.81
CA ARG A 146 -11.26 0.91 -10.35
C ARG A 146 -9.80 0.53 -10.08
N CYS A 147 -9.53 -0.30 -9.07
CA CYS A 147 -8.18 -0.82 -8.77
C CYS A 147 -7.92 -2.19 -9.40
N LEU A 148 -8.96 -2.89 -9.89
CA LEU A 148 -8.83 -4.20 -10.56
C LEU A 148 -8.25 -4.05 -11.97
N ASP A 149 -8.60 -3.00 -12.70
CA ASP A 149 -7.98 -2.70 -14.01
C ASP A 149 -6.46 -2.49 -13.86
N MET A 150 -6.07 -1.86 -12.75
CA MET A 150 -4.66 -1.63 -12.43
C MET A 150 -3.92 -2.94 -12.08
N ARG A 151 -4.60 -3.91 -11.48
CA ARG A 151 -4.05 -5.26 -11.26
C ARG A 151 -3.74 -5.96 -12.58
N GLU A 152 -4.62 -5.88 -13.56
CA GLU A 152 -4.35 -6.47 -14.89
C GLU A 152 -3.19 -5.78 -15.60
N MET A 153 -3.11 -4.45 -15.46
CA MET A 153 -1.97 -3.68 -15.96
C MET A 153 -0.66 -4.15 -15.31
N LEU A 154 -0.63 -4.31 -13.98
CA LEU A 154 0.55 -4.79 -13.25
C LEU A 154 0.91 -6.24 -13.61
N LYS A 155 -0.06 -7.12 -13.85
CA LYS A 155 0.18 -8.50 -14.31
C LYS A 155 0.86 -8.56 -15.68
N ARG A 156 0.58 -7.63 -16.59
CA ARG A 156 1.29 -7.55 -17.89
C ARG A 156 2.77 -7.20 -17.69
N PHE A 157 3.06 -6.28 -16.78
CA PHE A 157 4.44 -5.91 -16.44
C PHE A 157 5.23 -7.04 -15.77
N GLU A 158 4.57 -7.97 -15.06
CA GLU A 158 5.22 -9.14 -14.46
C GLU A 158 5.89 -10.06 -15.51
N GLY A 159 5.31 -10.18 -16.70
CA GLY A 159 5.90 -10.92 -17.82
C GLY A 159 7.07 -10.18 -18.48
N GLU A 160 6.99 -8.85 -18.57
CA GLU A 160 8.02 -7.99 -19.16
C GLU A 160 9.24 -7.82 -18.25
N TRP A 161 9.05 -7.77 -16.92
CA TRP A 161 10.15 -7.66 -15.96
C TRP A 161 11.00 -8.93 -15.87
N LYS A 162 10.42 -10.11 -16.13
CA LYS A 162 11.20 -11.36 -16.27
C LYS A 162 12.18 -11.31 -17.46
N LEU A 163 11.85 -10.55 -18.50
CA LEU A 163 12.72 -10.32 -19.66
C LEU A 163 13.71 -9.16 -19.41
N LEU A 164 13.25 -8.09 -18.76
CA LEU A 164 14.08 -6.92 -18.41
C LEU A 164 15.07 -7.20 -17.28
N GLY A 165 14.79 -8.13 -16.36
CA GLY A 165 15.71 -8.54 -15.30
C GLY A 165 17.01 -9.14 -15.86
N HIS A 166 16.94 -9.86 -16.99
CA HIS A 166 18.13 -10.33 -17.70
C HIS A 166 18.86 -9.21 -18.45
N SER A 167 18.12 -8.23 -18.99
CA SER A 167 18.69 -7.06 -19.69
C SER A 167 19.34 -6.04 -18.74
N ALA A 168 18.77 -5.82 -17.56
CA ALA A 168 19.29 -4.91 -16.54
C ALA A 168 20.59 -5.45 -15.90
N VAL A 169 20.69 -6.77 -15.72
CA VAL A 169 21.95 -7.43 -15.33
C VAL A 169 23.00 -7.30 -16.45
N LEU A 170 22.61 -7.48 -17.71
CA LEU A 170 23.49 -7.26 -18.86
C LEU A 170 24.00 -5.81 -18.96
N CYS A 171 23.14 -4.83 -18.66
CA CYS A 171 23.51 -3.41 -18.61
C CYS A 171 24.50 -3.11 -17.48
N LEU A 172 24.41 -3.82 -16.34
CA LEU A 172 25.34 -3.64 -15.22
C LEU A 172 26.70 -4.28 -15.51
N GLU A 173 26.72 -5.44 -16.20
CA GLU A 173 27.94 -6.14 -16.59
C GLU A 173 28.72 -5.39 -17.69
N ILE A 174 28.05 -4.73 -18.63
CA ILE A 174 28.71 -3.89 -19.66
C ILE A 174 29.36 -2.63 -19.06
N TRP A 175 28.93 -2.18 -17.87
CA TRP A 175 29.42 -0.96 -17.21
C TRP A 175 30.69 -1.17 -16.36
N THR A 176 31.22 -2.38 -16.26
CA THR A 176 32.46 -2.67 -15.51
C THR A 176 33.67 -2.88 -16.42
N GLU A 177 33.88 -1.99 -17.40
CA GLU A 177 35.20 -1.80 -18.02
C GLU A 177 35.94 -0.62 -17.35
N PRO A 178 37.16 -0.82 -16.81
CA PRO A 178 37.87 0.22 -16.08
C PRO A 178 38.56 1.17 -17.07
N GLY A 179 38.08 2.41 -17.23
CA GLY A 179 38.89 3.37 -18.00
C GLY A 179 38.35 4.73 -18.45
N THR A 180 37.10 5.16 -18.21
CA THR A 180 36.68 6.51 -18.66
C THR A 180 35.90 7.32 -17.61
N PRO A 181 36.39 8.50 -17.21
CA PRO A 181 35.65 9.42 -16.36
C PRO A 181 34.82 10.39 -17.20
N GLY A 182 33.54 10.50 -16.84
CA GLY A 182 32.73 11.70 -17.11
C GLY A 182 31.57 11.48 -18.06
N HIS A 183 30.41 11.11 -17.52
CA HIS A 183 29.11 11.73 -17.77
C HIS A 183 28.16 11.25 -16.66
N SER A 184 27.80 12.15 -15.74
CA SER A 184 26.87 11.85 -14.66
C SER A 184 25.47 11.58 -15.21
N CYS A 185 25.12 10.32 -15.41
CA CYS A 185 23.74 9.89 -15.58
C CYS A 185 23.12 9.77 -14.19
N THR A 186 22.59 10.88 -13.66
CA THR A 186 21.82 10.87 -12.42
C THR A 186 20.43 10.26 -12.67
N GLN A 187 20.12 9.24 -11.85
CA GLN A 187 18.79 8.86 -11.38
C GLN A 187 17.91 8.04 -12.33
N LEU A 188 18.18 6.73 -12.35
CA LEU A 188 17.28 5.76 -11.72
C LEU A 188 18.19 4.85 -10.90
N THR A 189 18.45 5.21 -9.64
CA THR A 189 19.13 4.30 -8.72
C THR A 189 18.24 3.07 -8.60
N GLY A 190 18.78 1.86 -8.78
CA GLY A 190 18.03 0.61 -8.68
C GLY A 190 17.20 0.45 -7.39
N LEU A 191 17.47 1.28 -6.38
CA LEU A 191 16.66 1.48 -5.18
C LEU A 191 15.19 1.89 -5.45
N GLU A 192 14.90 2.81 -6.38
CA GLU A 192 13.50 3.22 -6.63
C GLU A 192 12.69 2.10 -7.30
N LEU A 193 13.33 1.31 -8.17
CA LEU A 193 12.74 0.09 -8.74
C LEU A 193 12.55 -1.00 -7.68
N CYS A 194 13.47 -1.09 -6.71
CA CYS A 194 13.37 -2.01 -5.58
C CYS A 194 12.24 -1.62 -4.60
N ASP A 195 12.03 -0.34 -4.34
CA ASP A 195 10.93 0.14 -3.49
C ASP A 195 9.58 -0.01 -4.17
N SER A 196 9.52 0.28 -5.48
CA SER A 196 8.33 -0.02 -6.29
C SER A 196 8.05 -1.53 -6.37
N TRP A 197 9.08 -2.38 -6.39
CA TRP A 197 8.95 -3.84 -6.34
C TRP A 197 8.51 -4.34 -4.95
N ARG A 198 8.99 -3.73 -3.87
CA ARG A 198 8.57 -4.03 -2.49
C ARG A 198 7.10 -3.67 -2.27
N LEU A 199 6.67 -2.50 -2.74
CA LEU A 199 5.27 -2.08 -2.75
C LEU A 199 4.39 -3.01 -3.61
N MET A 200 4.82 -3.34 -4.84
CA MET A 200 4.09 -4.29 -5.69
C MET A 200 3.99 -5.68 -5.06
N ARG A 201 5.05 -6.20 -4.43
CA ARG A 201 5.04 -7.50 -3.76
C ARG A 201 4.15 -7.52 -2.52
N SER A 202 4.09 -6.41 -1.79
CA SER A 202 3.17 -6.25 -0.66
C SER A 202 1.72 -6.28 -1.14
N VAL A 203 1.40 -5.55 -2.23
CA VAL A 203 0.07 -5.55 -2.83
C VAL A 203 -0.28 -6.93 -3.40
N LEU A 204 0.65 -7.60 -4.08
CA LEU A 204 0.45 -8.92 -4.69
C LEU A 204 0.39 -10.07 -3.66
N GLY A 205 1.15 -9.98 -2.56
CA GLY A 205 1.24 -11.00 -1.52
C GLY A 205 0.11 -10.97 -0.49
N SER A 206 -0.54 -9.81 -0.30
CA SER A 206 -1.71 -9.66 0.59
C SER A 206 -3.04 -10.07 -0.07
N LEU A 207 -3.01 -10.55 -1.31
CA LEU A 207 -4.19 -10.98 -2.06
C LEU A 207 -4.41 -12.48 -1.86
N PRO A 208 -5.60 -12.93 -1.43
CA PRO A 208 -5.95 -14.34 -1.44
C PRO A 208 -5.75 -14.90 -2.86
N ASP A 209 -5.04 -16.02 -2.95
CA ASP A 209 -4.86 -16.75 -4.21
C ASP A 209 -6.21 -17.33 -4.60
N ILE A 210 -7.00 -16.58 -5.38
CA ILE A 210 -8.23 -17.10 -5.98
C ILE A 210 -7.80 -17.95 -7.18
N ARG A 211 -7.22 -19.10 -6.88
CA ARG A 211 -7.25 -20.27 -7.76
C ARG A 211 -8.37 -21.17 -7.32
N ASN A 212 -9.25 -21.42 -8.28
CA ASN A 212 -10.33 -22.41 -8.32
C ASN A 212 -11.65 -21.99 -7.65
N HIS A 213 -12.54 -21.44 -8.47
CA HIS A 213 -13.87 -22.03 -8.67
C HIS A 213 -14.23 -21.97 -10.16
#